data_AF-A0A917HT42-F1
#
_entry.id   AF-A0A917HT42-F1
#
_cell.length_a   1.000
_cell.length_b   1.000
_cell.length_c   1.000
_cell.angle_alpha   90.00
_cell.angle_beta   90.00
_cell.angle_gamma   90.00
#
_symmetry.space_group_name_H-M   'P 1'
#
loop_
_entity.id
_entity.type
_entity.pdbx_description
1 polymer ?
#
loop_
_entity_poly.entity_id
_entity_poly.type
_entity_poly.pdbx_seq_one_letter_code
_entity_poly.pdbx_strand_id
1 'polypeptide(L)'
;MTAEDRAKNIKVLIFDVDGVLTDGQIFVVPNSEGHGIEVKGFAAHDGLGISLARLAGLRIGIITKRQSQTVAIRANDLKLEFIYQGQSHKMNAINEILAKAGITIDQLAYVGDDIIDLPVMRACGLAIATANAREQVKAVAHFITLNPGGSGAGRDAIDFILTAQGSLEKVIEQYLDESNAAAAAADVGTGNM
;
A
#
# COMPACT_ATOMS: atom_id res chain seq x y z
N MET A 1 10.40 -21.00 -4.66
CA MET A 1 10.69 -19.58 -4.97
C MET A 1 10.63 -18.81 -3.66
N THR A 2 11.69 -18.09 -3.30
CA THR A 2 11.70 -17.29 -2.06
C THR A 2 10.87 -16.01 -2.23
N ALA A 3 10.69 -15.25 -1.15
CA ALA A 3 10.00 -13.96 -1.23
C ALA A 3 10.79 -12.94 -2.06
N GLU A 4 12.12 -12.96 -1.96
CA GLU A 4 13.03 -12.08 -2.72
C GLU A 4 12.96 -12.37 -4.22
N ASP A 5 12.89 -13.65 -4.61
CA ASP A 5 12.72 -14.03 -6.02
C ASP A 5 11.39 -13.57 -6.61
N ARG A 6 10.32 -13.58 -5.81
CA ARG A 6 9.00 -13.02 -6.19
C ARG A 6 9.07 -11.51 -6.37
N ALA A 7 9.70 -10.81 -5.41
CA ALA A 7 9.79 -9.36 -5.36
C ALA A 7 10.50 -8.74 -6.58
N LYS A 8 11.50 -9.42 -7.14
CA LYS A 8 12.23 -8.98 -8.35
C LYS A 8 11.32 -8.65 -9.55
N ASN A 9 10.17 -9.30 -9.66
CA ASN A 9 9.28 -9.18 -10.83
C ASN A 9 8.07 -8.26 -10.59
N ILE A 10 7.96 -7.66 -9.41
CA ILE A 10 6.80 -6.85 -9.03
C ILE A 10 6.81 -5.49 -9.73
N LYS A 11 5.68 -5.16 -10.35
CA LYS A 11 5.44 -3.89 -11.06
C LYS A 11 4.32 -3.06 -10.44
N VAL A 12 3.39 -3.73 -9.76
CA VAL A 12 2.25 -3.10 -9.08
C VAL A 12 2.21 -3.58 -7.64
N LEU A 13 2.11 -2.64 -6.70
CA LEU A 13 1.92 -2.91 -5.28
C LEU A 13 0.57 -2.35 -4.83
N ILE A 14 -0.29 -3.22 -4.30
CA ILE A 14 -1.61 -2.84 -3.78
C ILE A 14 -1.65 -3.08 -2.28
N PHE A 15 -2.15 -2.10 -1.54
CA PHE A 15 -2.38 -2.21 -0.10
C PHE A 15 -3.88 -2.39 0.19
N ASP A 16 -4.23 -3.19 1.19
CA ASP A 16 -5.40 -2.87 2.00
C ASP A 16 -5.17 -1.56 2.79
N VAL A 17 -6.20 -1.01 3.41
CA VAL A 17 -6.11 0.22 4.20
C VAL A 17 -6.09 -0.07 5.69
N ASP A 18 -7.14 -0.73 6.21
CA ASP A 18 -7.40 -0.76 7.64
C ASP A 18 -6.70 -1.94 8.30
N GLY A 19 -5.66 -1.67 9.10
CA GLY A 19 -4.77 -2.71 9.63
C GLY A 19 -3.50 -2.91 8.79
N VAL A 20 -3.38 -2.15 7.68
CA VAL A 20 -2.21 -2.09 6.80
C VAL A 20 -1.59 -0.70 6.75
N LEU A 21 -2.24 0.27 6.11
CA LEU A 21 -1.79 1.66 6.09
C LEU A 21 -2.25 2.44 7.34
N THR A 22 -3.17 1.86 8.10
CA THR A 22 -3.62 2.31 9.42
C THR A 22 -3.43 1.19 10.44
N ASP A 23 -3.59 1.51 11.73
CA ASP A 23 -3.53 0.54 12.83
C ASP A 23 -4.80 -0.32 12.95
N GLY A 24 -5.77 -0.15 12.03
CA GLY A 24 -7.05 -0.86 12.01
C GLY A 24 -8.13 -0.24 12.90
N GLN A 25 -7.82 0.82 13.66
CA GLN A 25 -8.82 1.51 14.47
C GLN A 25 -9.69 2.42 13.60
N ILE A 26 -10.95 2.56 14.01
CA ILE A 26 -11.92 3.48 13.38
C ILE A 26 -12.42 4.39 14.48
N PHE A 27 -11.90 5.63 14.49
CA PHE A 27 -12.39 6.66 15.40
C PHE A 27 -13.63 7.31 14.78
N VAL A 28 -14.68 7.47 15.58
CA VAL A 28 -15.91 8.15 15.17
C VAL A 28 -16.15 9.31 16.12
N VAL A 29 -16.03 10.53 15.60
CA VAL A 29 -16.18 11.76 16.37
C VAL A 29 -17.55 12.37 16.07
N PRO A 30 -18.38 12.67 17.07
CA PRO A 30 -19.67 13.31 16.83
C PRO A 30 -19.46 14.75 16.32
N ASN A 31 -20.19 15.13 15.28
CA ASN A 31 -20.26 16.52 14.83
C ASN A 31 -21.45 17.26 15.46
N SER A 32 -21.54 18.57 15.22
CA SER A 32 -22.62 19.43 15.72
C SER A 32 -24.02 19.06 15.22
N GLU A 33 -24.11 18.24 14.17
CA GLU A 33 -25.36 17.75 13.58
C GLU A 33 -25.78 16.37 14.11
N GLY A 34 -24.99 15.78 15.03
CA GLY A 34 -25.24 14.44 15.57
C GLY A 34 -24.82 13.29 14.66
N HIS A 35 -24.15 13.57 13.53
CA HIS A 35 -23.53 12.57 12.67
C HIS A 35 -22.09 12.26 13.13
N GLY A 36 -21.62 11.03 12.89
CA GLY A 36 -20.24 10.64 13.18
C GLY A 36 -19.30 10.95 12.03
N ILE A 37 -18.21 11.67 12.30
CA ILE A 37 -17.08 11.86 11.38
C ILE A 37 -16.06 10.74 11.63
N GLU A 38 -15.70 10.01 10.57
CA GLU A 38 -14.67 8.97 10.63
C GLU A 38 -13.27 9.58 10.59
N VAL A 39 -12.40 9.17 11.52
CA VAL A 39 -10.99 9.57 11.57
C VAL A 39 -10.10 8.32 11.55
N LYS A 40 -9.01 8.39 10.79
CA LYS A 40 -8.00 7.33 10.65
C LYS A 40 -6.61 7.93 10.76
N GLY A 41 -5.70 7.24 11.45
CA GLY A 41 -4.28 7.58 11.49
C GLY A 41 -3.51 6.84 10.39
N PHE A 42 -2.63 7.56 9.69
CA PHE A 42 -1.70 6.99 8.71
C PHE A 42 -0.25 7.29 9.12
N ALA A 43 0.69 6.40 8.79
CA ALA A 43 2.10 6.63 9.10
C ALA A 43 2.79 7.53 8.07
N ALA A 44 3.57 8.50 8.55
CA ALA A 44 4.45 9.29 7.69
C ALA A 44 5.55 8.43 7.03
N HIS A 45 6.03 7.39 7.72
CA HIS A 45 6.99 6.43 7.18
C HIS A 45 6.47 5.73 5.92
N ASP A 46 5.20 5.30 5.94
CA ASP A 46 4.54 4.69 4.77
C ASP A 46 4.40 5.71 3.63
N GLY A 47 4.08 6.96 3.95
CA GLY A 47 4.03 8.06 2.98
C GLY A 47 5.35 8.26 2.23
N LEU A 48 6.47 8.37 2.97
CA LEU A 48 7.79 8.47 2.36
C LEU A 48 8.12 7.23 1.52
N GLY A 49 7.81 6.03 2.01
CA GLY A 49 7.98 4.79 1.24
C GLY A 49 7.25 4.85 -0.10
N ILE A 50 6.01 5.31 -0.12
CA ILE A 50 5.21 5.44 -1.34
C ILE A 50 5.85 6.43 -2.32
N SER A 51 6.43 7.53 -1.84
CA SER A 51 7.22 8.46 -2.67
C SER A 51 8.43 7.76 -3.30
N LEU A 52 9.20 6.99 -2.52
CA LEU A 52 10.35 6.23 -3.02
C LEU A 52 9.92 5.21 -4.07
N ALA A 53 8.88 4.42 -3.81
CA ALA A 53 8.38 3.45 -4.75
C ALA A 53 7.90 4.07 -6.06
N ARG A 54 7.22 5.23 -6.01
CA ARG A 54 6.83 5.98 -7.22
C ARG A 54 8.06 6.48 -7.99
N LEU A 55 9.07 7.00 -7.29
CA LEU A 55 10.33 7.42 -7.90
C LEU A 55 11.08 6.25 -8.57
N ALA A 56 10.96 5.05 -7.99
CA ALA A 56 11.46 3.81 -8.57
C ALA A 56 10.64 3.30 -9.77
N GLY A 57 9.51 3.92 -10.10
CA GLY A 57 8.60 3.49 -11.16
C GLY A 57 7.63 2.38 -10.77
N LEU A 58 7.55 2.03 -9.48
CA LEU A 58 6.56 1.07 -8.98
C LEU A 58 5.18 1.76 -8.96
N ARG A 59 4.18 1.09 -9.53
CA ARG A 59 2.81 1.61 -9.58
C ARG A 59 2.07 1.15 -8.33
N ILE A 60 1.40 2.07 -7.64
CA ILE A 60 0.86 1.82 -6.30
C ILE A 60 -0.62 2.14 -6.24
N GLY A 61 -1.35 1.38 -5.41
CA GLY A 61 -2.70 1.76 -5.04
C GLY A 61 -3.25 1.05 -3.82
N ILE A 62 -4.54 1.26 -3.60
CA ILE A 62 -5.31 0.71 -2.49
C ILE A 62 -6.59 0.02 -2.96
N ILE A 63 -6.96 -1.04 -2.24
CA ILE A 63 -8.29 -1.67 -2.33
C ILE A 63 -8.84 -1.82 -0.91
N THR A 64 -9.95 -1.14 -0.62
CA THR A 64 -10.64 -1.26 0.67
C THR A 64 -12.12 -1.58 0.51
N LYS A 65 -12.66 -2.32 1.49
CA LYS A 65 -14.11 -2.59 1.58
C LYS A 65 -14.90 -1.35 1.97
N ARG A 66 -14.33 -0.46 2.79
CA ARG A 66 -15.03 0.74 3.25
C ARG A 66 -15.03 1.81 2.17
N GLN A 67 -16.00 2.70 2.23
CA GLN A 67 -15.98 3.95 1.49
C GLN A 67 -15.76 5.07 2.50
N SER A 68 -14.66 5.80 2.34
CA SER A 68 -14.17 6.77 3.31
C SER A 68 -13.57 7.98 2.61
N GLN A 69 -14.03 9.16 3.00
CA GLN A 69 -13.46 10.42 2.52
C GLN A 69 -12.02 10.60 3.02
N THR A 70 -11.73 10.19 4.26
CA THR A 70 -10.39 10.22 4.85
C THR A 70 -9.40 9.41 4.03
N VAL A 71 -9.82 8.23 3.55
CA VAL A 71 -9.00 7.40 2.63
C VAL A 71 -8.83 8.06 1.26
N ALA A 72 -9.88 8.66 0.71
CA ALA A 72 -9.80 9.34 -0.58
C ALA A 72 -8.82 10.53 -0.56
N ILE A 73 -8.89 11.36 0.48
CA ILE A 73 -7.98 12.49 0.68
C ILE A 73 -6.55 11.98 0.74
N ARG A 74 -6.28 11.00 1.62
CA ARG A 74 -4.92 10.49 1.79
C ARG A 74 -4.37 9.83 0.53
N ALA A 75 -5.18 9.06 -0.20
CA ALA A 75 -4.76 8.43 -1.45
C ALA A 75 -4.40 9.45 -2.53
N ASN A 76 -5.12 10.58 -2.61
CA ASN A 76 -4.80 11.68 -3.51
C ASN A 76 -3.52 12.40 -3.10
N ASP A 77 -3.33 12.65 -1.80
CA ASP A 77 -2.13 13.28 -1.23
C ASP A 77 -0.86 12.48 -1.56
N LEU A 78 -0.98 11.15 -1.46
CA LEU A 78 0.06 10.19 -1.83
C LEU A 78 0.17 9.94 -3.34
N LYS A 79 -0.71 10.54 -4.15
CA LYS A 79 -0.78 10.42 -5.62
C LYS A 79 -0.81 8.97 -6.07
N LEU A 80 -1.63 8.15 -5.41
CA LEU A 80 -1.84 6.75 -5.75
C LEU A 80 -2.53 6.63 -7.11
N GLU A 81 -2.10 5.65 -7.91
CA GLU A 81 -2.65 5.43 -9.25
C GLU A 81 -3.97 4.65 -9.19
N PHE A 82 -4.04 3.63 -8.34
CA PHE A 82 -5.21 2.76 -8.22
C PHE A 82 -5.93 3.01 -6.90
N ILE A 83 -7.17 3.50 -6.96
CA ILE A 83 -7.98 3.80 -5.78
C ILE A 83 -9.32 3.10 -5.90
N TYR A 84 -9.50 1.98 -5.22
CA TYR A 84 -10.75 1.21 -5.23
C TYR A 84 -11.33 1.12 -3.83
N GLN A 85 -12.45 1.80 -3.62
CA GLN A 85 -13.20 1.80 -2.35
C GLN A 85 -14.52 1.04 -2.50
N GLY A 86 -15.15 0.66 -1.39
CA GLY A 86 -16.43 -0.05 -1.40
C GLY A 86 -16.34 -1.50 -1.92
N GLN A 87 -15.13 -2.07 -1.99
CA GLN A 87 -14.91 -3.36 -2.65
C GLN A 87 -15.15 -4.54 -1.70
N SER A 88 -16.34 -5.13 -1.79
CA SER A 88 -16.67 -6.35 -1.04
C SER A 88 -15.95 -7.59 -1.59
N HIS A 89 -15.62 -7.59 -2.90
CA HIS A 89 -14.89 -8.66 -3.57
C HIS A 89 -13.64 -8.09 -4.26
N LYS A 90 -12.51 -8.14 -3.56
CA LYS A 90 -11.27 -7.47 -3.99
C LYS A 90 -10.70 -7.98 -5.32
N MET A 91 -10.98 -9.22 -5.70
CA MET A 91 -10.51 -9.78 -6.98
C MET A 91 -11.07 -9.07 -8.22
N ASN A 92 -12.25 -8.46 -8.13
CA ASN A 92 -12.80 -7.68 -9.26
C ASN A 92 -11.93 -6.46 -9.55
N ALA A 93 -11.59 -5.70 -8.51
CA ALA A 93 -10.68 -4.56 -8.61
C ALA A 93 -9.28 -4.99 -9.07
N ILE A 94 -8.78 -6.14 -8.61
CA ILE A 94 -7.51 -6.70 -9.08
C ILE A 94 -7.54 -6.98 -10.58
N ASN A 95 -8.58 -7.63 -11.10
CA ASN A 95 -8.68 -7.91 -12.54
C ASN A 95 -8.69 -6.62 -13.37
N GLU A 96 -9.37 -5.58 -12.90
CA GLU A 96 -9.33 -4.26 -13.55
C GLU A 96 -7.93 -3.63 -13.51
N ILE A 97 -7.22 -3.74 -12.38
CA ILE A 97 -5.84 -3.25 -12.25
C ILE A 97 -4.93 -3.98 -13.22
N LEU A 98 -5.00 -5.32 -13.30
CA LEU A 98 -4.18 -6.10 -14.23
C LEU A 98 -4.40 -5.66 -15.69
N ALA A 99 -5.66 -5.44 -16.08
CA ALA A 99 -6.02 -4.99 -17.41
C ALA A 99 -5.52 -3.56 -17.69
N LYS A 100 -5.75 -2.61 -16.78
CA LYS A 100 -5.29 -1.22 -16.89
C LYS A 100 -3.75 -1.11 -16.88
N ALA A 101 -3.10 -2.00 -16.13
CA ALA A 101 -1.66 -1.98 -15.97
C ALA A 101 -0.90 -2.76 -17.06
N GLY A 102 -1.58 -3.66 -17.77
CA GLY A 102 -0.95 -4.53 -18.77
C GLY A 102 0.03 -5.53 -18.15
N ILE A 103 -0.29 -6.04 -16.95
CA ILE A 103 0.57 -6.98 -16.22
C ILE A 103 -0.19 -8.27 -15.89
N THR A 104 0.54 -9.32 -15.52
CA THR A 104 -0.05 -10.56 -14.99
C THR A 104 -0.13 -10.51 -13.46
N ILE A 105 -0.93 -11.41 -12.88
CA ILE A 105 -1.12 -11.52 -11.43
C ILE A 105 0.20 -11.82 -10.69
N ASP A 106 1.16 -12.49 -11.35
CA ASP A 106 2.50 -12.78 -10.83
C ASP A 106 3.39 -11.53 -10.70
N GLN A 107 3.05 -10.43 -11.36
CA GLN A 107 3.75 -9.14 -11.28
C GLN A 107 3.09 -8.17 -10.28
N LEU A 108 2.08 -8.64 -9.55
CA LEU A 108 1.36 -7.89 -8.54
C LEU A 108 1.76 -8.36 -7.13
N ALA A 109 2.06 -7.40 -6.27
CA ALA A 109 2.19 -7.61 -4.83
C ALA A 109 0.94 -7.08 -4.11
N TYR A 110 0.54 -7.78 -3.04
CA TYR A 110 -0.59 -7.38 -2.21
C TYR A 110 -0.21 -7.41 -0.74
N VAL A 111 -0.51 -6.33 -0.01
CA VAL A 111 -0.33 -6.25 1.45
C VAL A 111 -1.69 -6.28 2.14
N GLY A 112 -1.91 -7.26 3.01
CA GLY A 112 -3.18 -7.46 3.74
C GLY A 112 -2.97 -7.81 5.21
N ASP A 113 -4.06 -7.77 5.98
CA ASP A 113 -4.04 -8.09 7.42
C ASP A 113 -5.16 -9.04 7.88
N ASP A 114 -6.28 -9.12 7.16
CA ASP A 114 -7.44 -9.95 7.55
C ASP A 114 -7.97 -10.84 6.41
N ILE A 115 -8.92 -11.72 6.75
CA ILE A 115 -9.40 -12.81 5.89
C ILE A 115 -10.00 -12.34 4.56
N ILE A 116 -10.42 -11.07 4.47
CA ILE A 116 -10.94 -10.47 3.24
C ILE A 116 -9.87 -10.32 2.15
N ASP A 117 -8.59 -10.34 2.54
CA ASP A 117 -7.43 -10.21 1.65
C ASP A 117 -7.00 -11.55 1.06
N LEU A 118 -7.36 -12.66 1.71
CA LEU A 118 -6.96 -14.02 1.32
C LEU A 118 -7.22 -14.35 -0.15
N PRO A 119 -8.34 -13.96 -0.79
CA PRO A 119 -8.55 -14.24 -2.20
C PRO A 119 -7.45 -13.63 -3.09
N VAL A 120 -7.00 -12.42 -2.78
CA VAL A 120 -5.94 -11.75 -3.54
C VAL A 120 -4.58 -12.32 -3.18
N MET A 121 -4.29 -12.47 -1.88
CA MET A 121 -3.01 -12.96 -1.39
C MET A 121 -2.69 -14.39 -1.86
N ARG A 122 -3.71 -15.25 -2.01
CA ARG A 122 -3.52 -16.61 -2.55
C ARG A 122 -3.21 -16.64 -4.05
N ALA A 123 -3.51 -15.56 -4.77
CA ALA A 123 -3.39 -15.49 -6.23
C ALA A 123 -2.20 -14.66 -6.72
N CYS A 124 -1.77 -13.64 -5.96
CA CYS A 124 -0.75 -12.69 -6.39
C CYS A 124 0.68 -13.26 -6.38
N GLY A 125 1.56 -12.62 -7.15
CA GLY A 125 2.97 -12.99 -7.24
C GLY A 125 3.71 -12.87 -5.91
N LEU A 126 3.38 -11.84 -5.12
CA LEU A 126 3.93 -11.61 -3.79
C LEU A 126 2.84 -11.18 -2.79
N ALA A 127 2.44 -12.11 -1.92
CA ALA A 127 1.59 -11.83 -0.78
C ALA A 127 2.42 -11.38 0.44
N ILE A 128 2.04 -10.26 1.02
CA ILE A 128 2.68 -9.68 2.20
C ILE A 128 1.63 -9.54 3.30
N ALA A 129 1.94 -10.02 4.49
CA ALA A 129 1.11 -9.79 5.68
C ALA A 129 1.75 -8.75 6.59
N THR A 130 0.95 -7.89 7.21
CA THR A 130 1.46 -7.02 8.27
C THR A 130 1.77 -7.80 9.56
N ALA A 131 2.62 -7.27 10.43
CA ALA A 131 2.96 -7.94 11.69
C ALA A 131 1.73 -8.22 12.60
N ASN A 132 0.73 -7.34 12.56
CA ASN A 132 -0.55 -7.47 13.28
C ASN A 132 -1.61 -8.31 12.54
N ALA A 133 -1.30 -8.83 11.36
CA ALA A 133 -2.24 -9.63 10.57
C ALA A 133 -2.71 -10.88 11.34
N ARG A 134 -3.92 -11.35 11.00
CA ARG A 134 -4.46 -12.61 11.50
C ARG A 134 -3.60 -13.80 11.09
N GLU A 135 -3.58 -14.85 11.90
CA GLU A 135 -2.78 -16.06 11.65
C GLU A 135 -3.09 -16.70 10.30
N GLN A 136 -4.35 -16.70 9.87
CA GLN A 136 -4.76 -17.23 8.56
C GLN A 136 -4.12 -16.46 7.40
N VAL A 137 -3.87 -15.16 7.58
CA VAL A 137 -3.27 -14.27 6.59
C VAL A 137 -1.75 -14.47 6.57
N LYS A 138 -1.11 -14.51 7.74
CA LYS A 138 0.31 -14.85 7.87
C LYS A 138 0.63 -16.21 7.27
N ALA A 139 -0.25 -17.19 7.44
CA ALA A 139 -0.06 -18.55 6.92
C ALA A 139 0.01 -18.64 5.38
N VAL A 140 -0.53 -17.65 4.65
CA VAL A 140 -0.46 -17.60 3.18
C VAL A 140 0.54 -16.55 2.67
N ALA A 141 1.12 -15.75 3.55
CA ALA A 141 2.04 -14.70 3.18
C ALA A 141 3.40 -15.27 2.77
N HIS A 142 4.00 -14.67 1.74
CA HIS A 142 5.38 -14.96 1.36
C HIS A 142 6.37 -14.15 2.19
N PHE A 143 5.97 -12.96 2.63
CA PHE A 143 6.73 -12.07 3.50
C PHE A 143 5.82 -11.50 4.59
N ILE A 144 6.35 -11.36 5.80
CA ILE A 144 5.64 -10.73 6.93
C ILE A 144 6.47 -9.51 7.32
N THR A 145 5.85 -8.35 7.39
CA THR A 145 6.54 -7.10 7.76
C THR A 145 7.02 -7.16 9.22
N LEU A 146 8.04 -6.37 9.54
CA LEU A 146 8.52 -6.26 10.92
C LEU A 146 7.59 -5.37 11.76
N ASN A 147 7.14 -4.29 11.15
CA ASN A 147 6.25 -3.31 11.76
C ASN A 147 4.78 -3.69 11.56
N PRO A 148 3.88 -3.35 12.50
CA PRO A 148 2.45 -3.47 12.31
C PRO A 148 1.91 -2.36 11.39
N GLY A 149 0.69 -2.58 10.90
CA GLY A 149 -0.03 -1.61 10.09
C GLY A 149 -0.18 -0.26 10.78
N GLY A 150 -0.12 0.81 9.98
CA GLY A 150 -0.14 2.20 10.49
C GLY A 150 1.11 2.59 11.28
N SER A 151 2.14 1.74 11.34
CA SER A 151 3.40 1.98 12.04
C SER A 151 4.64 1.71 11.16
N GLY A 152 4.50 1.76 9.83
CA GLY A 152 5.60 1.53 8.90
C GLY A 152 5.56 0.20 8.14
N ALA A 153 4.49 -0.60 8.27
CA ALA A 153 4.37 -1.85 7.51
C ALA A 153 4.34 -1.63 5.99
N GLY A 154 3.73 -0.53 5.52
CA GLY A 154 3.75 -0.17 4.11
C GLY A 154 5.17 0.13 3.63
N ARG A 155 5.94 0.85 4.47
CA ARG A 155 7.36 1.12 4.24
C ARG A 155 8.19 -0.16 4.20
N ASP A 156 8.00 -1.08 5.14
CA ASP A 156 8.70 -2.37 5.15
C ASP A 156 8.48 -3.15 3.84
N ALA A 157 7.23 -3.20 3.36
CA ALA A 157 6.89 -3.90 2.12
C ALA A 157 7.57 -3.26 0.90
N ILE A 158 7.61 -1.94 0.85
CA ILE A 158 8.26 -1.19 -0.24
C ILE A 158 9.77 -1.41 -0.22
N ASP A 159 10.41 -1.23 0.93
CA ASP A 159 11.86 -1.41 1.05
C ASP A 159 12.25 -2.84 0.69
N PHE A 160 11.49 -3.84 1.15
CA PHE A 160 11.70 -5.24 0.75
C PHE A 160 11.68 -5.44 -0.76
N ILE A 161 10.69 -4.87 -1.46
CA ILE A 161 10.59 -4.97 -2.92
C ILE A 161 11.75 -4.26 -3.61
N LEU A 162 12.05 -3.02 -3.23
CA LEU A 162 13.10 -2.23 -3.87
C LEU A 162 14.51 -2.80 -3.59
N THR A 163 14.76 -3.35 -2.40
CA THR A 163 16.00 -4.07 -2.08
C THR A 163 16.13 -5.32 -2.95
N ALA A 164 15.08 -6.13 -3.08
CA ALA A 164 15.11 -7.32 -3.92
C ALA A 164 15.33 -6.99 -5.41
N GLN A 165 14.86 -5.82 -5.85
CA GLN A 165 15.09 -5.28 -7.20
C GLN A 165 16.45 -4.60 -7.37
N GLY A 166 17.22 -4.41 -6.29
CA GLY A 166 18.52 -3.74 -6.29
C GLY A 166 18.45 -2.24 -6.59
N SER A 167 17.31 -1.60 -6.31
CA SER A 167 17.06 -0.19 -6.63
C SER A 167 16.92 0.73 -5.42
N LEU A 168 16.82 0.19 -4.20
CA LEU A 168 16.52 0.98 -3.01
C LEU A 168 17.53 2.12 -2.77
N GLU A 169 18.82 1.80 -2.70
CA GLU A 169 19.88 2.79 -2.41
C GLU A 169 19.90 3.89 -3.47
N LYS A 170 19.82 3.50 -4.74
CA LYS A 170 19.77 4.44 -5.87
C LYS A 170 18.58 5.40 -5.74
N VAL A 171 17.41 4.89 -5.39
CA VAL A 171 16.17 5.68 -5.27
C VAL A 171 16.24 6.62 -4.07
N ILE A 172 16.87 6.20 -2.97
CA ILE A 172 17.14 7.07 -1.81
C ILE A 172 18.03 8.24 -2.24
N GLU A 173 19.14 7.98 -2.93
CA GLU A 173 20.01 9.06 -3.43
C GLU A 173 19.27 10.00 -4.39
N GLN A 174 18.43 9.46 -5.27
CA GLN A 174 17.60 10.29 -6.15
C GLN A 174 16.57 11.14 -5.40
N TYR A 175 16.03 10.64 -4.28
CA TYR A 175 15.07 11.37 -3.45
C TYR A 175 15.75 12.50 -2.66
N LEU A 176 16.99 12.27 -2.21
CA LEU A 176 17.79 13.26 -1.47
C LEU A 176 18.38 14.36 -2.36
N ASP A 177 18.50 14.12 -3.67
CA ASP A 177 18.95 15.14 -4.63
C ASP A 177 17.91 16.26 -4.77
N GLU A 178 18.16 17.39 -4.11
CA GLU A 178 17.29 18.58 -4.13
C GLU A 178 17.12 19.18 -5.54
N SER A 179 18.00 18.86 -6.50
CA SER A 179 17.86 19.30 -7.89
C SER A 179 16.93 18.41 -8.72
N ASN A 180 16.56 17.24 -8.19
CA ASN A 180 15.73 16.27 -8.89
C ASN A 180 14.24 16.66 -8.84
N ALA A 181 13.74 17.22 -9.94
CA ALA A 181 12.34 17.57 -10.08
C ALA A 181 11.38 16.38 -9.91
N ALA A 182 11.81 15.14 -10.20
CA ALA A 182 11.01 13.94 -10.00
C ALA A 182 10.86 13.60 -8.50
N ALA A 183 11.87 13.89 -7.67
CA ALA A 183 11.78 13.74 -6.22
C ALA A 183 10.78 14.74 -5.63
N ALA A 184 10.85 16.01 -6.04
CA ALA A 184 9.88 17.03 -5.63
C ALA A 184 8.44 16.66 -6.06
N ALA A 185 8.27 16.06 -7.25
CA ALA A 185 6.97 15.60 -7.73
C ALA A 185 6.48 14.31 -7.03
N ALA A 186 7.39 13.49 -6.51
CA ALA A 186 7.08 12.27 -5.79
C ALA A 186 6.61 12.53 -4.36
N ASP A 187 6.94 13.68 -3.77
CA ASP A 187 6.58 14.04 -2.40
C ASP A 187 5.06 14.03 -2.15
N VAL A 188 4.68 13.75 -0.90
CA VAL A 188 3.33 13.42 -0.41
C VAL A 188 2.37 14.62 -0.34
N GLY A 189 2.58 15.63 -1.20
CA GLY A 189 1.79 16.86 -1.23
C GLY A 189 2.29 17.92 -0.24
N THR A 190 1.96 19.19 -0.46
CA THR A 190 2.36 20.32 0.41
C THR A 190 1.48 20.47 1.65
N GLY A 191 0.65 19.46 1.97
CA GLY A 191 -0.35 19.56 3.04
C GLY A 191 -1.47 20.56 2.74
N ASN A 192 -1.71 20.90 1.46
CA ASN A 192 -2.90 21.64 1.04
C ASN A 192 -4.13 20.70 1.07
N MET A 193 -4.49 20.25 2.28
CA MET A 193 -5.76 19.60 2.57
C MET A 193 -6.85 20.65 2.75
#